data_AF-A0A2T6IS83-F1
#
_entry.id   AF-A0A2T6IS83-F1
#
_cell.length_a   1.000
_cell.length_b   1.000
_cell.length_c   1.000
_cell.angle_alpha   90.00
_cell.angle_beta   90.00
_cell.angle_gamma   90.00
#
_symmetry.space_group_name_H-M   'P 1'
#
loop_
_entity.id
_entity.type
_entity.pdbx_description
1 polymer ?
#
loop_
_entity_poly.entity_id
_entity_poly.type
_entity_poly.pdbx_seq_one_letter_code
_entity_poly.pdbx_strand_id
1 'polypeptide(L)'
;TDWLEREAPKLSTVFPQLASSKYDFSQKPRQTQMTKEQFVKLLADIDAAYRAPAPTAQNAKQAGRYLAQTFNAFPSVEEKRRAPAFVNQTRGALVYLGHGQAAADIEGWRTFLGGAATLLLWKAAYLQMQLTLHNAVACLGGWLRTSLVGRAVCREHLDGETVYGDRRK
;
A
#
# COMPACT_ATOMS: atom_id res chain seq x y z
N THR A 1 -32.43 10.83 -1.91
CA THR A 1 -31.09 11.39 -2.21
C THR A 1 -29.96 10.38 -2.15
N ASP A 2 -30.28 9.08 -2.18
CA ASP A 2 -29.31 7.96 -2.19
C ASP A 2 -28.84 7.59 -3.61
N TRP A 3 -29.30 8.32 -4.63
CA TRP A 3 -28.92 8.07 -6.01
C TRP A 3 -27.39 8.13 -6.19
N LEU A 4 -26.73 9.14 -5.60
CA LEU A 4 -25.28 9.28 -5.71
C LEU A 4 -24.55 8.10 -5.07
N GLU A 5 -25.00 7.64 -3.90
CA GLU A 5 -24.40 6.50 -3.20
C GLU A 5 -24.61 5.20 -4.01
N ARG A 6 -25.81 5.02 -4.57
CA ARG A 6 -26.12 3.86 -5.42
C ARG A 6 -25.32 3.82 -6.71
N GLU A 7 -25.11 4.98 -7.36
CA GLU A 7 -24.36 5.06 -8.61
C GLU A 7 -22.85 5.27 -8.40
N ALA A 8 -22.39 5.55 -7.16
CA ALA A 8 -20.99 5.78 -6.84
C ALA A 8 -20.05 4.67 -7.34
N PRO A 9 -20.37 3.36 -7.24
CA PRO A 9 -19.51 2.31 -7.79
C PRO A 9 -19.26 2.47 -9.29
N LYS A 10 -20.29 2.82 -10.07
CA LYS A 10 -20.15 3.05 -11.52
C LYS A 10 -19.40 4.34 -11.80
N LEU A 11 -19.76 5.42 -11.11
CA LEU A 11 -19.13 6.73 -11.27
C LEU A 11 -17.66 6.73 -10.83
N SER A 12 -17.27 5.87 -9.89
CA SER A 12 -15.90 5.73 -9.41
C SER A 12 -14.92 5.28 -10.50
N THR A 13 -15.42 4.66 -11.57
CA THR A 13 -14.63 4.32 -12.76
C THR A 13 -14.18 5.56 -13.53
N VAL A 14 -14.80 6.71 -13.32
CA VAL A 14 -14.42 7.99 -13.94
C VAL A 14 -13.87 8.97 -12.90
N PHE A 15 -14.52 9.00 -11.72
CA PHE A 15 -14.23 9.93 -10.62
C PHE A 15 -13.74 9.13 -9.40
N PRO A 16 -12.42 8.92 -9.25
CA PRO A 16 -11.87 8.05 -8.20
C PRO A 16 -12.20 8.52 -6.77
N GLN A 17 -12.51 9.80 -6.58
CA GLN A 17 -12.96 10.36 -5.31
C GLN A 17 -14.31 9.81 -4.82
N LEU A 18 -15.14 9.27 -5.72
CA LEU A 18 -16.40 8.61 -5.37
C LEU A 18 -16.23 7.14 -4.97
N ALA A 19 -15.01 6.60 -5.00
CA ALA A 19 -14.77 5.25 -4.51
C ALA A 19 -15.09 5.15 -3.01
N SER A 20 -15.64 4.02 -2.58
CA SER A 20 -15.97 3.77 -1.17
C SER A 20 -14.75 3.79 -0.24
N SER A 21 -13.54 3.58 -0.79
CA SER A 21 -12.28 3.71 -0.05
C SER A 21 -11.79 5.16 0.08
N LYS A 22 -12.41 6.11 -0.61
CA LYS A 22 -12.01 7.52 -0.67
C LYS A 22 -13.03 8.45 -0.03
N TYR A 23 -14.31 8.12 -0.12
CA TYR A 23 -15.38 8.88 0.48
C TYR A 23 -16.34 7.97 1.25
N ASP A 24 -16.60 8.32 2.50
CA ASP A 24 -17.54 7.62 3.36
C ASP A 24 -18.93 8.26 3.22
N PHE A 25 -19.80 7.59 2.46
CA PHE A 25 -21.17 8.05 2.23
C PHE A 25 -22.05 8.02 3.49
N SER A 26 -21.65 7.32 4.54
CA SER A 26 -22.41 7.31 5.81
C SER A 26 -22.39 8.67 6.51
N GLN A 27 -21.35 9.48 6.27
CA GLN A 27 -21.19 10.82 6.85
C GLN A 27 -21.95 11.91 6.07
N LYS A 28 -22.56 11.54 4.94
CA LYS A 28 -23.36 12.47 4.13
C LYS A 28 -24.64 12.88 4.88
N PRO A 29 -25.09 14.14 4.76
CA PRO A 29 -26.39 14.55 5.27
C PRO A 29 -27.51 13.73 4.61
N ARG A 30 -28.26 12.98 5.44
CA ARG A 30 -29.43 12.19 5.01
C ARG A 30 -30.61 13.11 4.77
N GLN A 31 -30.72 13.62 3.54
CA GLN A 31 -31.87 14.39 3.09
C GLN A 31 -32.67 13.56 2.08
N THR A 32 -33.99 13.75 1.97
CA THR A 32 -34.83 13.01 1.00
C THR A 32 -34.75 13.60 -0.41
N GLN A 33 -34.56 14.92 -0.50
CA GLN A 33 -34.28 15.67 -1.73
C GLN A 33 -33.24 16.77 -1.42
N MET A 34 -32.36 17.06 -2.39
CA MET A 34 -31.40 18.17 -2.32
C MET A 34 -31.68 19.12 -3.49
N THR A 35 -31.56 20.43 -3.26
CA THR A 35 -31.56 21.41 -4.36
C THR A 35 -30.29 21.26 -5.20
N LYS A 36 -30.28 21.83 -6.40
CA LYS A 36 -29.11 21.81 -7.28
C LYS A 36 -27.88 22.41 -6.61
N GLU A 37 -28.05 23.51 -5.88
CA GLU A 37 -26.99 24.23 -5.18
C GLU A 37 -26.41 23.36 -4.05
N GLN A 38 -27.27 22.71 -3.29
CA GLN A 38 -26.84 21.77 -2.23
C GLN A 38 -26.09 20.58 -2.82
N PHE A 39 -26.54 20.06 -3.96
CA PHE A 39 -25.88 18.94 -4.64
C PHE A 39 -24.50 19.34 -5.18
N VAL A 40 -24.39 20.52 -5.81
CA VAL A 40 -23.09 21.05 -6.28
C VAL A 40 -22.14 21.26 -5.11
N LYS A 41 -22.63 21.79 -3.99
CA LYS A 41 -21.83 21.93 -2.77
C LYS A 41 -21.32 20.58 -2.26
N LEU A 42 -22.17 19.57 -2.22
CA LEU A 42 -21.77 18.21 -1.83
C LEU A 42 -20.67 17.66 -2.74
N LEU A 43 -20.79 17.83 -4.06
CA LEU A 43 -19.75 17.39 -5.00
C LEU A 43 -18.43 18.12 -4.77
N ALA A 44 -18.48 19.44 -4.53
CA ALA A 44 -17.29 20.22 -4.19
C ALA A 44 -16.64 19.76 -2.87
N ASP A 45 -17.43 19.40 -1.86
CA ASP A 45 -16.94 18.86 -0.60
C ASP A 45 -16.25 17.49 -0.81
N ILE A 46 -16.82 16.62 -1.66
CA ILE A 46 -16.21 15.33 -2.03
C ILE A 46 -14.88 15.54 -2.76
N ASP A 47 -14.83 16.48 -3.72
CA ASP A 47 -13.61 16.79 -4.46
C ASP A 47 -12.51 17.34 -3.53
N ALA A 48 -12.87 18.20 -2.58
CA ALA A 48 -11.95 18.74 -1.58
C ALA A 48 -11.44 17.69 -0.57
N ALA A 49 -12.26 16.67 -0.29
CA ALA A 49 -11.90 15.57 0.59
C ALA A 49 -10.95 14.57 -0.07
N TYR A 50 -10.77 14.59 -1.40
CA TYR A 50 -9.92 13.65 -2.10
C TYR A 50 -8.48 13.67 -1.55
N ARG A 51 -7.93 12.46 -1.39
CA ARG A 51 -6.54 12.23 -1.01
C ARG A 51 -5.87 11.33 -2.04
N ALA A 52 -4.81 11.86 -2.63
CA ALA A 52 -3.94 11.11 -3.52
C ALA A 52 -3.41 9.84 -2.81
N PRO A 53 -3.11 8.77 -3.55
CA PRO A 53 -2.51 7.58 -2.97
C PRO A 53 -1.24 7.91 -2.17
N ALA A 54 -1.13 7.41 -0.95
CA ALA A 54 0.04 7.61 -0.11
C ALA A 54 1.33 7.13 -0.82
N PRO A 55 2.49 7.77 -0.57
CA PRO A 55 3.74 7.45 -1.25
C PRO A 55 4.38 6.16 -0.69
N THR A 56 3.76 5.01 -0.99
CA THR A 56 4.18 3.69 -0.53
C THR A 56 4.55 2.77 -1.69
N ALA A 57 5.45 1.82 -1.44
CA ALA A 57 5.81 0.79 -2.44
C ALA A 57 4.58 -0.03 -2.90
N GLN A 58 3.59 -0.19 -2.03
CA GLN A 58 2.32 -0.83 -2.36
C GLN A 58 1.56 -0.04 -3.44
N ASN A 59 1.38 1.26 -3.25
CA ASN A 59 0.68 2.11 -4.21
C ASN A 59 1.47 2.25 -5.51
N ALA A 60 2.80 2.35 -5.45
CA ALA A 60 3.66 2.36 -6.62
C ALA A 60 3.51 1.07 -7.45
N LYS A 61 3.52 -0.12 -6.81
CA LYS A 61 3.32 -1.40 -7.48
C LYS A 61 1.93 -1.51 -8.13
N GLN A 62 0.89 -1.01 -7.46
CA GLN A 62 -0.47 -1.00 -8.00
C GLN A 62 -0.60 -0.06 -9.19
N ALA A 63 -0.08 1.17 -9.08
CA ALA A 63 -0.10 2.15 -10.15
C ALA A 63 0.68 1.65 -11.38
N GLY A 64 1.86 1.05 -11.17
CA GLY A 64 2.65 0.48 -12.26
C GLY A 64 1.91 -0.64 -13.00
N ARG A 65 1.22 -1.53 -12.27
CA ARG A 65 0.37 -2.57 -12.88
C ARG A 65 -0.82 -1.98 -13.64
N TYR A 66 -1.52 -1.03 -13.03
CA TYR A 66 -2.63 -0.34 -13.65
C TYR A 66 -2.22 0.31 -14.97
N LEU A 67 -1.13 1.09 -14.96
CA LEU A 67 -0.62 1.73 -16.17
C LEU A 67 -0.25 0.70 -17.24
N ALA A 68 0.51 -0.34 -16.88
CA ALA A 68 0.87 -1.39 -17.84
C ALA A 68 -0.36 -2.05 -18.48
N GLN A 69 -1.38 -2.35 -17.69
CA GLN A 69 -2.65 -2.90 -18.19
C GLN A 69 -3.38 -1.91 -19.11
N THR A 70 -3.44 -0.63 -18.73
CA THR A 70 -4.06 0.41 -19.54
C THR A 70 -3.34 0.60 -20.87
N PHE A 71 -2.00 0.64 -20.89
CA PHE A 71 -1.23 0.76 -22.14
C PHE A 71 -1.41 -0.46 -23.05
N ASN A 72 -1.53 -1.67 -22.48
CA ASN A 72 -1.73 -2.89 -23.26
C ASN A 72 -3.16 -3.03 -23.80
N ALA A 73 -4.17 -2.59 -23.03
CA ALA A 73 -5.58 -2.75 -23.39
C ALA A 73 -6.14 -1.59 -24.23
N PHE A 74 -5.58 -0.39 -24.11
CA PHE A 74 -6.02 0.82 -24.81
C PHE A 74 -4.86 1.39 -25.62
N PRO A 75 -4.69 1.01 -26.90
CA PRO A 75 -3.53 1.39 -27.70
C PRO A 75 -3.49 2.89 -28.05
N SER A 76 -4.63 3.48 -28.43
CA SER A 76 -4.72 4.90 -28.83
C SER A 76 -4.90 5.85 -27.63
N VAL A 77 -4.61 7.14 -27.81
CA VAL A 77 -4.79 8.17 -26.76
C VAL A 77 -6.27 8.33 -26.41
N GLU A 78 -7.12 8.21 -27.41
CA GLU A 78 -8.57 8.38 -27.37
C GLU A 78 -9.22 7.23 -26.59
N GLU A 79 -8.72 6.01 -26.79
CA GLU A 79 -9.12 4.84 -26.02
C GLU A 79 -8.62 4.91 -24.57
N LYS A 80 -7.41 5.41 -24.33
CA LYS A 80 -6.90 5.62 -22.96
C LYS A 80 -7.78 6.56 -22.13
N ARG A 81 -8.46 7.52 -22.75
CA ARG A 81 -9.44 8.39 -22.07
C ARG A 81 -10.67 7.62 -21.55
N ARG A 82 -10.94 6.42 -22.08
CA ARG A 82 -12.03 5.54 -21.64
C ARG A 82 -11.58 4.53 -20.58
N ALA A 83 -10.29 4.47 -20.28
CA ALA A 83 -9.78 3.58 -19.25
C ALA A 83 -10.34 3.97 -17.87
N PRO A 84 -10.65 2.98 -17.01
CA PRO A 84 -11.17 3.26 -15.67
C PRO A 84 -10.12 4.02 -14.84
N ALA A 85 -10.57 4.90 -13.96
CA ALA A 85 -9.72 5.66 -13.06
C ALA A 85 -8.99 4.74 -12.08
N PHE A 86 -7.76 5.14 -11.71
CA PHE A 86 -6.98 4.41 -10.73
C PHE A 86 -7.50 4.65 -9.30
N VAL A 87 -7.87 3.58 -8.62
CA VAL A 87 -8.21 3.58 -7.19
C VAL A 87 -7.31 2.58 -6.48
N ASN A 88 -6.50 3.08 -5.54
CA ASN A 88 -5.59 2.22 -4.77
C ASN A 88 -6.35 1.39 -3.73
N GLN A 89 -5.89 0.16 -3.50
CA GLN A 89 -6.39 -0.72 -2.45
C GLN A 89 -5.33 -0.88 -1.36
N THR A 90 -5.65 -0.43 -0.15
CA THR A 90 -4.80 -0.68 1.02
C THR A 90 -4.85 -2.17 1.37
N ARG A 91 -3.70 -2.79 1.66
CA ARG A 91 -3.65 -4.19 2.16
C ARG A 91 -3.14 -4.28 3.59
N GLY A 92 -3.17 -3.17 4.31
CA GLY A 92 -2.59 -3.03 5.64
C GLY A 92 -1.09 -2.71 5.63
N ALA A 93 -0.45 -2.86 6.79
CA ALA A 93 0.94 -2.48 7.03
C ALA A 93 1.65 -3.52 7.92
N LEU A 94 2.95 -3.72 7.70
CA LEU A 94 3.76 -4.61 8.52
C LEU A 94 4.99 -3.87 9.04
N VAL A 95 5.29 -4.02 10.33
CA VAL A 95 6.42 -3.38 10.98
C VAL A 95 7.18 -4.38 11.84
N TYR A 96 8.51 -4.35 11.72
CA TYR A 96 9.40 -5.07 12.64
C TYR A 96 9.71 -4.16 13.83
N LEU A 97 9.47 -4.63 15.05
CA LEU A 97 9.60 -3.83 16.28
C LEU A 97 10.96 -4.03 16.99
N GLY A 98 11.77 -5.00 16.55
CA GLY A 98 12.99 -5.39 17.26
C GLY A 98 12.75 -6.55 18.23
N HIS A 99 13.83 -7.08 18.82
CA HIS A 99 13.78 -8.16 19.82
C HIS A 99 12.94 -9.38 19.42
N GLY A 100 12.89 -9.71 18.13
CA GLY A 100 12.09 -10.83 17.63
C GLY A 100 10.57 -10.58 17.62
N GLN A 101 10.15 -9.31 17.70
CA GLN A 101 8.75 -8.91 17.64
C GLN A 101 8.45 -8.16 16.35
N ALA A 102 7.22 -8.32 15.88
CA ALA A 102 6.67 -7.59 14.74
C ALA A 102 5.20 -7.26 15.04
N ALA A 103 4.68 -6.23 14.38
CA ALA A 103 3.26 -5.96 14.31
C ALA A 103 2.81 -5.98 12.85
N ALA A 104 1.59 -6.45 12.63
CA ALA A 104 0.98 -6.52 11.31
C ALA A 104 -0.46 -6.05 11.41
N ASP A 105 -0.79 -5.02 10.66
CA ASP A 105 -2.16 -4.60 10.44
C ASP A 105 -2.61 -5.14 9.08
N ILE A 106 -3.70 -5.91 9.05
CA ILE A 106 -4.25 -6.47 7.80
C ILE A 106 -5.63 -5.89 7.58
N GLU A 107 -5.75 -5.12 6.49
CA GLU A 107 -7.00 -4.50 6.05
C GLU A 107 -8.11 -5.55 5.96
N GLY A 108 -9.25 -5.29 6.61
CA GLY A 108 -10.42 -6.16 6.57
C GLY A 108 -10.36 -7.43 7.43
N TRP A 109 -9.30 -7.64 8.22
CA TRP A 109 -9.22 -8.79 9.14
C TRP A 109 -8.98 -8.38 10.59
N ARG A 110 -7.72 -8.23 11.00
CA ARG A 110 -7.33 -7.86 12.36
C ARG A 110 -5.91 -7.35 12.40
N THR A 111 -5.62 -6.59 13.44
CA THR A 111 -4.26 -6.17 13.79
C THR A 111 -3.62 -7.18 14.74
N PHE A 112 -2.40 -7.58 14.43
CA PHE A 112 -1.56 -8.47 15.22
C PHE A 112 -0.43 -7.67 15.85
N LEU A 113 -0.27 -7.79 17.17
CA LEU A 113 0.73 -7.06 17.93
C LEU A 113 1.69 -8.03 18.62
N GLY A 114 2.96 -7.99 18.21
CA GLY A 114 4.03 -8.79 18.81
C GLY A 114 3.91 -10.29 18.59
N GLY A 115 4.82 -11.03 19.22
CA GLY A 115 4.82 -12.49 19.22
C GLY A 115 5.54 -13.15 18.04
N ALA A 116 5.93 -14.41 18.24
CA ALA A 116 6.68 -15.20 17.27
C ALA A 116 5.87 -15.50 16.00
N ALA A 117 4.55 -15.73 16.14
CA ALA A 117 3.66 -15.96 15.00
C ALA A 117 3.60 -14.74 14.06
N THR A 118 3.50 -13.53 14.63
CA THR A 118 3.51 -12.28 13.85
C THR A 118 4.86 -12.03 13.20
N LEU A 119 5.97 -12.42 13.85
CA LEU A 119 7.30 -12.38 13.23
C LEU A 119 7.40 -13.34 12.04
N LEU A 120 6.88 -14.55 12.15
CA LEU A 120 6.84 -15.51 11.05
C LEU A 120 5.97 -15.01 9.89
N LEU A 121 4.81 -14.43 10.20
CA LEU A 121 3.94 -13.76 9.23
C LEU A 121 4.68 -12.63 8.51
N TRP A 122 5.40 -11.77 9.25
CA TRP A 122 6.22 -10.71 8.69
C TRP A 122 7.27 -11.27 7.73
N LYS A 123 8.02 -12.30 8.14
CA LYS A 123 9.03 -12.95 7.29
C LYS A 123 8.41 -13.56 6.03
N ALA A 124 7.31 -14.28 6.17
CA ALA A 124 6.60 -14.91 5.05
C ALA A 124 6.09 -13.87 4.04
N ALA A 125 5.47 -12.79 4.52
CA ALA A 125 4.99 -11.71 3.68
C ALA A 125 6.13 -11.05 2.89
N TYR A 126 7.26 -10.75 3.53
CA TYR A 126 8.41 -10.14 2.86
C TYR A 126 9.09 -11.07 1.84
N LEU A 127 9.11 -12.39 2.08
CA LEU A 127 9.58 -13.36 1.08
C LEU A 127 8.67 -13.40 -0.14
N GLN A 128 7.35 -13.41 0.06
CA GLN A 128 6.37 -13.41 -1.04
C GLN A 128 6.42 -12.10 -1.85
N MET A 129 6.80 -10.99 -1.24
CA MET A 129 6.88 -9.69 -1.92
C MET A 129 8.11 -9.52 -2.81
N GLN A 130 9.11 -10.41 -2.72
CA GLN A 130 10.31 -10.36 -3.57
C GLN A 130 9.94 -10.53 -5.04
N LEU A 131 10.61 -9.78 -5.92
CA LEU A 131 10.34 -9.81 -7.36
C LEU A 131 10.91 -11.04 -8.07
N THR A 132 11.96 -11.65 -7.51
CA THR A 132 12.66 -12.79 -8.09
C THR A 132 12.95 -13.86 -7.04
N LEU A 133 13.04 -15.12 -7.49
CA LEU A 133 13.40 -16.23 -6.62
C LEU A 133 14.80 -16.06 -6.03
N HIS A 134 15.75 -15.55 -6.82
CA HIS A 134 17.10 -15.25 -6.36
C HIS A 134 17.10 -14.33 -5.14
N ASN A 135 16.34 -13.23 -5.18
CA ASN A 135 16.26 -12.29 -4.05
C ASN A 135 15.58 -12.92 -2.83
N ALA A 136 14.57 -13.76 -3.03
CA ALA A 136 13.92 -14.49 -1.95
C ALA A 136 14.88 -15.47 -1.25
N VAL A 137 15.64 -16.27 -2.03
CA VAL A 137 16.64 -17.20 -1.50
C VAL A 137 17.76 -16.45 -0.79
N ALA A 138 18.26 -15.35 -1.38
CA ALA A 138 19.28 -14.51 -0.75
C ALA A 138 18.79 -13.90 0.58
N CYS A 139 17.54 -13.45 0.64
CA CYS A 139 16.93 -12.92 1.87
C CYS A 139 16.83 -14.00 2.96
N LEU A 140 16.33 -15.19 2.60
CA LEU A 140 16.24 -16.33 3.51
C LEU A 140 17.62 -16.76 4.01
N GLY A 141 18.60 -16.88 3.11
CA GLY A 141 19.99 -17.20 3.44
C GLY A 141 20.62 -16.16 4.38
N GLY A 142 20.34 -14.87 4.16
CA GLY A 142 20.76 -13.79 5.05
C GLY A 142 20.17 -13.92 6.45
N TRP A 143 18.89 -14.27 6.58
CA TRP A 143 18.25 -14.51 7.87
C TRP A 143 18.80 -15.75 8.59
N LEU A 144 19.08 -16.83 7.86
CA LEU A 144 19.70 -18.04 8.41
C LEU A 144 21.12 -17.76 8.92
N ARG A 145 21.95 -17.11 8.09
CA ARG A 145 23.31 -16.68 8.47
C ARG A 145 23.29 -15.79 9.71
N THR A 146 22.37 -14.83 9.76
CA THR A 146 22.23 -13.92 10.91
C THR A 146 21.83 -14.68 12.17
N SER A 147 20.99 -15.70 12.06
CA SER A 147 20.56 -16.53 13.19
C SER A 147 21.69 -17.44 13.71
N LEU A 148 22.54 -17.95 12.83
CA LEU A 148 23.61 -18.90 13.18
C LEU A 148 24.91 -18.22 13.63
N VAL A 149 25.34 -17.17 12.91
CA VAL A 149 26.66 -16.54 13.07
C VAL A 149 26.55 -15.12 13.64
N GLY A 150 25.35 -14.53 13.64
CA GLY A 150 25.14 -13.13 13.99
C GLY A 150 25.29 -12.19 12.78
N ARG A 151 25.10 -10.89 13.01
CA ARG A 151 25.26 -9.85 11.97
C ARG A 151 26.73 -9.52 11.78
N ALA A 152 27.20 -9.53 10.54
CA ALA A 152 28.48 -8.93 10.20
C ALA A 152 28.34 -7.39 10.25
N VAL A 153 29.14 -6.73 11.09
CA VAL A 153 29.12 -5.26 11.26
C VAL A 153 30.39 -4.61 10.69
N CYS A 154 31.27 -5.39 10.05
CA CYS A 154 32.47 -4.84 9.41
C CYS A 154 32.05 -3.92 8.26
N ARG A 155 32.27 -2.63 8.44
CA ARG A 155 32.25 -1.62 7.38
C ARG A 155 33.70 -1.36 7.01
N GLU A 156 34.11 -1.73 5.82
CA GLU A 156 35.29 -1.11 5.21
C GLU A 156 34.85 0.30 4.77
N HIS A 157 35.48 1.33 5.32
CA HIS A 157 35.41 2.65 4.73
C HIS A 157 36.22 2.64 3.43
N LEU A 158 35.85 3.46 2.45
CA LEU A 158 36.62 3.61 1.19
C LEU A 158 38.08 4.04 1.44
N ASP A 159 38.37 4.46 2.67
CA ASP A 159 39.63 5.01 3.15
C ASP A 159 40.52 3.94 3.83
N GLY A 160 40.08 2.67 3.83
CA GLY A 160 40.88 1.53 4.34
C GLY A 160 40.92 1.35 5.85
N GLU A 161 40.37 2.29 6.64
CA GLU A 161 40.33 2.15 8.09
C GLU A 161 39.03 1.44 8.56
N THR A 162 39.21 0.32 9.25
CA THR A 162 38.11 -0.41 9.90
C THR A 162 37.84 0.18 11.30
N VAL A 163 36.78 0.97 11.41
CA VAL A 163 36.44 1.71 12.67
C VAL A 163 35.95 0.80 13.80
N TYR A 164 35.61 -0.46 13.52
CA TYR A 164 35.19 -1.43 14.54
C TYR A 164 36.11 -2.65 14.53
N GLY A 165 37.27 -2.52 15.17
CA GLY A 165 38.08 -3.67 15.58
C GLY A 165 37.25 -4.56 16.50
N ASP A 166 37.31 -5.87 16.26
CA ASP A 166 36.63 -6.90 17.03
C ASP A 166 36.86 -6.67 18.53
N ARG A 167 35.79 -6.30 19.25
CA ARG A 167 35.84 -6.08 20.70
C ARG A 167 35.65 -7.38 21.48
N ARG A 168 36.04 -8.52 20.88
CA ARG A 168 36.25 -9.79 21.57
C ARG A 168 37.75 -10.04 21.73
N LYS A 169 38.29 -9.52 22.83
CA LYS A 169 39.44 -10.07 23.53
C LYS A 169 38.99 -10.42 24.94
#